data_AF-A0A940RNW7-F1
#
_entry.id   AF-A0A940RNW7-F1
#
_cell.length_a   1.000
_cell.length_b   1.000
_cell.length_c   1.000
_cell.angle_alpha   90.00
_cell.angle_beta   90.00
_cell.angle_gamma   90.00
#
_symmetry.space_group_name_H-M   'P 1'
#
loop_
_entity.id
_entity.type
_entity.pdbx_description
1 polymer ?
#
loop_
_entity_poly.entity_id
_entity_poly.type
_entity_poly.pdbx_seq_one_letter_code
_entity_poly.pdbx_strand_id
1 'polypeptide(L)'
;MKRAAPFLALAIAACSSGPDQGKGSTSKPAQSGAGYALRSNVTGASLVRLAELPSVKPLPADQSWCDERFIAPKSAAGKLASGKGWHVTQEATFRQFQVVLVVRGLEAMTSGRCKGIDANLAFFEGDRLVGVLFAKGKDGVAIDSVEQVGDHLRVWSPDPVAQGQVNLSGANLSFDRVTGDDLVCGGKYRVPTAILSQTYPEARRTLAAAGWSPLPSKAEVDFGGDLRKRFPETDSCAGTGYGECGFTWIAADRLAAMSITTLGGPDEPTMSGYSVACGGKAPERGS
;
A
#
# COMPACT_ATOMS: atom_id res chain seq x y z
N MET A 1 81.63 28.12 -12.60
CA MET A 1 81.31 29.56 -12.42
C MET A 1 80.47 29.72 -11.15
N LYS A 2 81.04 30.47 -10.20
CA LYS A 2 80.48 31.23 -9.06
C LYS A 2 79.01 30.98 -8.66
N ARG A 3 78.79 30.41 -7.46
CA ARG A 3 78.36 31.05 -6.17
C ARG A 3 76.83 31.23 -6.09
N ALA A 4 76.09 30.93 -5.02
CA ALA A 4 76.41 30.91 -3.59
C ALA A 4 75.41 30.03 -2.79
N ALA A 5 75.87 29.49 -1.66
CA ALA A 5 75.07 29.15 -0.47
C ALA A 5 75.25 30.32 0.55
N PRO A 6 74.81 30.27 1.85
CA PRO A 6 73.93 29.38 2.61
C PRO A 6 72.94 30.22 3.49
N PHE A 7 72.69 29.81 4.75
CA PHE A 7 71.91 30.42 5.86
C PHE A 7 70.59 29.66 6.16
N LEU A 8 70.27 29.19 7.37
CA LEU A 8 70.93 29.24 8.68
C LEU A 8 70.20 28.25 9.64
N ALA A 9 70.99 27.65 10.55
CA ALA A 9 70.74 27.18 11.93
C ALA A 9 69.36 26.62 12.37
N LEU A 10 69.29 25.38 12.91
CA LEU A 10 69.70 24.92 14.25
C LEU A 10 68.66 25.23 15.36
N ALA A 11 68.01 24.19 15.92
CA ALA A 11 68.03 23.91 17.37
C ALA A 11 67.17 22.68 17.71
N ILE A 12 67.76 21.84 18.56
CA ILE A 12 67.26 20.61 19.17
C ILE A 12 66.78 20.94 20.59
N ALA A 13 65.66 20.33 21.04
CA ALA A 13 65.44 19.86 22.42
C ALA A 13 64.02 19.23 22.47
N ALA A 14 63.86 17.91 22.58
CA ALA A 14 64.06 17.04 23.75
C ALA A 14 62.94 17.12 24.80
N CYS A 15 62.48 15.92 25.17
CA CYS A 15 61.28 15.52 25.88
C CYS A 15 61.15 16.02 27.33
N SER A 16 59.92 16.15 27.85
CA SER A 16 59.39 15.30 28.93
C SER A 16 58.00 15.74 29.41
N SER A 17 57.30 14.74 29.92
CA SER A 17 55.89 14.59 30.27
C SER A 17 55.46 15.18 31.62
N GLY A 18 54.20 15.64 31.70
CA GLY A 18 53.47 15.87 32.94
C GLY A 18 52.06 16.45 32.66
N PRO A 19 51.02 16.04 33.41
CA PRO A 19 49.66 15.92 32.88
C PRO A 19 48.81 17.17 33.09
N ASP A 20 47.91 17.48 32.15
CA ASP A 20 46.72 18.24 32.49
C ASP A 20 45.51 17.81 31.67
N GLN A 21 44.38 17.81 32.35
CA GLN A 21 43.12 17.24 31.96
C GLN A 21 42.40 18.11 30.92
N GLY A 22 41.52 17.44 30.15
CA GLY A 22 40.30 18.10 29.68
C GLY A 22 40.44 18.88 28.37
N LYS A 23 40.20 18.17 27.27
CA LYS A 23 39.01 18.37 26.43
C LYS A 23 39.10 17.36 25.30
N GLY A 24 38.42 16.23 25.53
CA GLY A 24 38.11 15.29 24.48
C GLY A 24 37.44 16.05 23.35
N SER A 25 38.16 16.15 22.22
CA SER A 25 37.56 16.45 20.94
C SER A 25 36.59 15.32 20.65
N THR A 26 35.34 15.53 21.01
CA THR A 26 34.23 14.69 20.60
C THR A 26 34.13 14.84 19.09
N SER A 27 34.83 13.96 18.38
CA SER A 27 34.43 13.57 17.03
C SER A 27 32.95 13.22 17.11
N LYS A 28 32.11 14.11 16.59
CA LYS A 28 30.68 13.90 16.42
C LYS A 28 30.50 12.50 15.84
N PRO A 29 29.82 11.57 16.53
CA PRO A 29 29.50 10.28 15.94
C PRO A 29 28.80 10.54 14.60
N ALA A 30 29.23 9.85 13.56
CA ALA A 30 28.46 9.75 12.33
C ALA A 30 27.01 9.42 12.72
N GLN A 31 26.06 10.23 12.24
CA GLN A 31 24.64 9.99 12.47
C GLN A 31 24.30 8.56 12.04
N SER A 32 24.06 7.69 13.01
CA SER A 32 23.29 6.48 12.80
C SER A 32 21.93 6.92 12.25
N GLY A 33 21.51 6.29 11.14
CA GLY A 33 20.52 6.82 10.20
C GLY A 33 19.27 7.40 10.84
N ALA A 34 18.90 8.61 10.42
CA ALA A 34 17.64 9.24 10.80
C ALA A 34 16.48 8.31 10.42
N GLY A 35 15.82 7.73 11.43
CA GLY A 35 14.67 6.84 11.22
C GLY A 35 13.46 7.58 10.65
N TYR A 36 12.54 6.85 10.03
CA TYR A 36 11.30 7.43 9.52
C TYR A 36 10.44 8.05 10.64
N ALA A 37 9.88 9.22 10.40
CA ALA A 37 8.75 9.72 11.16
C ALA A 37 7.50 8.90 10.76
N LEU A 38 6.78 8.38 11.76
CA LEU A 38 5.63 7.50 11.57
C LEU A 38 4.39 8.17 12.14
N ARG A 39 3.30 8.23 11.35
CA ARG A 39 2.04 8.84 11.79
C ARG A 39 0.81 8.19 11.15
N SER A 40 -0.30 8.20 11.86
CA SER A 40 -1.62 7.91 11.30
C SER A 40 -2.51 9.15 11.47
N ASN A 41 -3.11 9.59 10.37
CA ASN A 41 -4.13 10.64 10.32
C ASN A 41 -5.55 10.06 10.13
N VAL A 42 -5.68 8.73 10.21
CA VAL A 42 -6.95 8.00 10.13
C VAL A 42 -7.40 7.59 11.53
N THR A 43 -8.63 7.94 11.88
CA THR A 43 -9.26 7.55 13.14
C THR A 43 -9.37 6.03 13.21
N GLY A 44 -9.09 5.43 14.38
CA GLY A 44 -9.15 3.97 14.54
C GLY A 44 -7.96 3.22 13.95
N ALA A 45 -6.89 3.91 13.57
CA ALA A 45 -5.65 3.32 13.09
C ALA A 45 -4.43 3.90 13.81
N SER A 46 -3.36 3.12 13.91
CA SER A 46 -2.07 3.58 14.43
C SER A 46 -0.93 3.03 13.60
N LEU A 47 0.00 3.91 13.21
CA LEU A 47 1.25 3.55 12.54
C LEU A 47 2.39 3.90 13.50
N VAL A 48 3.05 2.88 14.05
CA VAL A 48 4.02 3.04 15.14
C VAL A 48 5.32 2.32 14.85
N ARG A 49 6.39 2.76 15.52
CA ARG A 49 7.69 2.11 15.47
C ARG A 49 7.73 0.99 16.50
N LEU A 50 8.12 -0.21 16.06
CA LEU A 50 8.45 -1.33 16.93
C LEU A 50 9.86 -1.82 16.58
N ALA A 51 10.58 -2.34 17.57
CA ALA A 51 11.89 -2.95 17.35
C ALA A 51 11.77 -4.28 16.59
N GLU A 52 10.72 -5.04 16.90
CA GLU A 52 10.36 -6.30 16.25
C GLU A 52 8.85 -6.49 16.29
N LEU A 53 8.35 -7.40 15.45
CA LEU A 53 6.96 -7.84 15.54
C LEU A 53 6.75 -8.61 16.84
N PRO A 54 5.65 -8.35 17.58
CA PRO A 54 5.35 -9.13 18.77
C PRO A 54 5.08 -10.58 18.39
N SER A 55 5.54 -11.51 19.22
CA SER A 55 5.16 -12.91 19.07
C SER A 55 3.68 -13.09 19.37
N VAL A 56 3.00 -13.89 18.55
CA VAL A 56 1.59 -14.25 18.74
C VAL A 56 1.41 -15.75 18.75
N LYS A 57 0.34 -16.20 19.41
CA LYS A 57 -0.16 -17.56 19.21
C LYS A 57 -0.98 -17.57 17.91
N PRO A 58 -0.58 -18.33 16.87
CA PRO A 58 -1.39 -18.44 15.66
C PRO A 58 -2.75 -19.04 15.97
N LEU A 59 -3.76 -18.58 15.23
CA LEU A 59 -5.12 -19.09 15.18
C LEU A 59 -5.36 -19.66 13.78
N PRO A 60 -6.14 -20.74 13.66
CA PRO A 60 -6.46 -21.31 12.36
C PRO A 60 -7.39 -20.37 11.55
N ALA A 61 -7.63 -20.73 10.29
CA ALA A 61 -8.84 -20.31 9.61
C ALA A 61 -10.03 -21.11 10.15
N ASP A 62 -11.18 -20.48 10.33
CA ASP A 62 -12.40 -21.13 10.82
C ASP A 62 -13.06 -22.06 9.78
N GLN A 63 -12.80 -21.81 8.49
CA GLN A 63 -13.22 -22.62 7.35
C GLN A 63 -12.03 -22.94 6.45
N SER A 64 -12.03 -24.14 5.85
CA SER A 64 -10.92 -24.56 4.98
C SER A 64 -10.75 -23.64 3.77
N TRP A 65 -11.81 -23.17 3.14
CA TRP A 65 -11.67 -22.23 1.99
C TRP A 65 -11.07 -20.86 2.40
N CYS A 66 -11.01 -20.53 3.69
CA CYS A 66 -10.27 -19.36 4.15
C CYS A 66 -8.77 -19.63 4.29
N ASP A 67 -8.35 -20.88 4.50
CA ASP A 67 -6.93 -21.20 4.66
C ASP A 67 -6.11 -20.91 3.39
N GLU A 68 -6.76 -20.94 2.22
CA GLU A 68 -6.16 -20.62 0.91
C GLU A 68 -5.63 -19.18 0.84
N ARG A 69 -6.09 -18.28 1.72
CA ARG A 69 -5.57 -16.91 1.82
C ARG A 69 -4.23 -16.82 2.55
N PHE A 70 -3.83 -17.86 3.30
CA PHE A 70 -2.50 -17.91 3.87
C PHE A 70 -1.49 -18.22 2.77
N ILE A 71 -0.44 -17.40 2.68
CA ILE A 71 0.64 -17.60 1.71
C ILE A 71 1.90 -18.07 2.41
N ALA A 72 2.64 -18.97 1.76
CA ALA A 72 3.99 -19.29 2.18
C ALA A 72 4.90 -18.07 1.95
N PRO A 73 5.55 -17.51 2.99
CA PRO A 73 6.32 -16.29 2.86
C PRO A 73 7.55 -16.50 1.97
N LYS A 74 7.72 -15.63 0.97
CA LYS A 74 8.85 -15.66 0.05
C LYS A 74 9.94 -14.69 0.51
N SER A 75 9.55 -13.52 1.02
CA SER A 75 10.49 -12.50 1.48
C SER A 75 11.12 -12.84 2.84
N ALA A 76 12.27 -12.23 3.13
CA ALA A 76 12.89 -12.34 4.46
C ALA A 76 11.98 -11.75 5.55
N ALA A 77 11.30 -10.65 5.27
CA ALA A 77 10.35 -10.00 6.18
C ALA A 77 9.15 -10.92 6.51
N GLY A 78 8.58 -11.60 5.51
CA GLY A 78 7.50 -12.56 5.73
C GLY A 78 7.96 -13.75 6.56
N LYS A 79 9.16 -14.27 6.31
CA LYS A 79 9.73 -15.36 7.12
C LYS A 79 9.96 -14.93 8.57
N LEU A 80 10.42 -13.70 8.80
CA LEU A 80 10.54 -13.12 10.14
C LEU A 80 9.18 -13.01 10.84
N ALA A 81 8.14 -12.54 10.14
CA ALA A 81 6.79 -12.46 10.67
C ALA A 81 6.23 -13.86 11.03
N SER A 82 6.37 -14.84 10.14
CA SER A 82 5.95 -16.22 10.41
C SER A 82 6.72 -16.86 11.55
N GLY A 83 8.03 -16.55 11.70
CA GLY A 83 8.82 -16.97 12.86
C GLY A 83 8.30 -16.41 14.20
N LYS A 84 7.52 -15.32 14.17
CA LYS A 84 6.83 -14.74 15.34
C LYS A 84 5.40 -15.29 15.52
N GLY A 85 5.00 -16.29 14.74
CA GLY A 85 3.69 -16.94 14.84
C GLY A 85 2.57 -16.27 14.04
N TRP A 86 2.90 -15.30 13.18
CA TRP A 86 1.91 -14.65 12.31
C TRP A 86 1.68 -15.45 11.01
N HIS A 87 0.44 -15.47 10.54
CA HIS A 87 0.15 -15.89 9.16
C HIS A 87 0.37 -14.71 8.23
N VAL A 88 1.04 -14.95 7.10
CA VAL A 88 1.22 -13.95 6.04
C VAL A 88 0.09 -14.15 5.02
N THR A 89 -0.62 -13.09 4.68
CA THR A 89 -1.68 -13.12 3.65
C THR A 89 -1.32 -12.32 2.40
N GLN A 90 -0.38 -11.38 2.52
CA GLN A 90 0.12 -10.63 1.37
C GLN A 90 1.56 -10.15 1.62
N GLU A 91 2.40 -10.25 0.59
CA GLU A 91 3.69 -9.58 0.51
C GLU A 91 3.67 -8.60 -0.67
N ALA A 92 4.10 -7.37 -0.45
CA ALA A 92 4.17 -6.33 -1.48
C ALA A 92 5.46 -5.52 -1.34
N THR A 93 5.89 -4.87 -2.42
CA THR A 93 6.97 -3.87 -2.36
C THR A 93 6.35 -2.50 -2.49
N PHE A 94 6.74 -1.58 -1.60
CA PHE A 94 6.33 -0.18 -1.68
C PHE A 94 7.56 0.70 -1.50
N ARG A 95 8.02 1.29 -2.61
CA ARG A 95 9.26 2.08 -2.65
C ARG A 95 10.42 1.23 -2.11
N GLN A 96 11.10 1.67 -1.06
CA GLN A 96 12.19 0.94 -0.41
C GLN A 96 11.72 -0.11 0.61
N PHE A 97 10.41 -0.22 0.86
CA PHE A 97 9.88 -1.13 1.87
C PHE A 97 9.46 -2.48 1.28
N GLN A 98 9.83 -3.55 1.97
CA GLN A 98 9.08 -4.80 1.92
C GLN A 98 7.89 -4.66 2.88
N VAL A 99 6.69 -4.76 2.35
CA VAL A 99 5.44 -4.68 3.10
C VAL A 99 4.88 -6.08 3.27
N VAL A 100 4.51 -6.43 4.50
CA VAL A 100 3.96 -7.74 4.84
C VAL A 100 2.64 -7.52 5.57
N LEU A 101 1.55 -8.00 4.98
CA LEU A 101 0.27 -8.09 5.65
C LEU A 101 0.23 -9.40 6.44
N VAL A 102 -0.03 -9.28 7.73
CA VAL A 102 -0.05 -10.38 8.66
C VAL A 102 -1.36 -10.43 9.42
N VAL A 103 -1.81 -11.65 9.75
CA VAL A 103 -3.00 -11.90 10.55
C VAL A 103 -2.69 -12.98 11.58
N ARG A 104 -3.40 -12.98 12.71
CA ARG A 104 -3.29 -14.05 13.70
C ARG A 104 -4.06 -15.29 13.28
N GLY A 105 -5.14 -15.14 12.52
CA GLY A 105 -5.98 -16.20 11.94
C GLY A 105 -7.01 -15.60 10.99
N LEU A 106 -7.96 -16.42 10.51
CA LEU A 106 -9.02 -15.97 9.58
C LEU A 106 -10.40 -16.42 10.06
N GLU A 107 -11.38 -15.54 9.90
CA GLU A 107 -12.80 -15.80 10.15
C GLU A 107 -13.59 -15.67 8.85
N ALA A 108 -14.48 -16.62 8.59
CA ALA A 108 -15.40 -16.62 7.48
C ALA A 108 -16.44 -15.53 7.66
N MET A 109 -16.71 -14.88 6.56
CA MET A 109 -17.76 -13.89 6.37
C MET A 109 -18.81 -14.47 5.41
N THR A 110 -19.89 -13.72 5.23
CA THR A 110 -20.93 -14.07 4.27
C THR A 110 -20.36 -14.23 2.86
N SER A 111 -21.02 -15.05 2.06
CA SER A 111 -20.77 -15.23 0.62
C SER A 111 -19.30 -15.52 0.26
N GLY A 112 -18.63 -16.34 1.07
CA GLY A 112 -17.30 -16.88 0.73
C GLY A 112 -16.13 -15.89 0.94
N ARG A 113 -16.31 -14.86 1.77
CA ARG A 113 -15.21 -13.95 2.16
C ARG A 113 -14.58 -14.34 3.48
N CYS A 114 -13.36 -13.90 3.71
CA CYS A 114 -12.67 -14.10 4.98
C CYS A 114 -12.20 -12.76 5.53
N LYS A 115 -12.05 -12.64 6.84
CA LYS A 115 -11.47 -11.49 7.53
C LYS A 115 -10.29 -11.92 8.37
N GLY A 116 -9.23 -11.14 8.33
CA GLY A 116 -8.09 -11.27 9.24
C GLY A 116 -8.44 -10.97 10.69
N ILE A 117 -8.09 -11.89 11.59
CA ILE A 117 -8.05 -11.63 13.03
C ILE A 117 -6.75 -10.87 13.34
N ASP A 118 -6.84 -9.72 14.02
CA ASP A 118 -5.69 -8.87 14.40
C ASP A 118 -4.77 -8.51 13.22
N ALA A 119 -5.36 -8.15 12.09
CA ALA A 119 -4.63 -7.83 10.87
C ALA A 119 -3.73 -6.59 11.04
N ASN A 120 -2.46 -6.74 10.66
CA ASN A 120 -1.44 -5.70 10.74
C ASN A 120 -0.66 -5.60 9.43
N LEU A 121 -0.28 -4.39 9.05
CA LEU A 121 0.60 -4.15 7.91
C LEU A 121 1.98 -3.71 8.43
N ALA A 122 2.98 -4.56 8.22
CA ALA A 122 4.34 -4.34 8.70
C ALA A 122 5.26 -3.88 7.56
N PHE A 123 6.06 -2.85 7.84
CA PHE A 123 6.98 -2.24 6.87
C PHE A 123 8.42 -2.56 7.25
N PHE A 124 9.19 -3.14 6.34
CA PHE A 124 10.56 -3.54 6.54
C PHE A 124 11.49 -2.90 5.52
N GLU A 125 12.71 -2.58 5.93
CA GLU A 125 13.83 -2.33 5.01
C GLU A 125 14.86 -3.42 5.21
N GLY A 126 14.95 -4.35 4.24
CA GLY A 126 15.69 -5.59 4.42
C GLY A 126 15.05 -6.44 5.52
N ASP A 127 15.83 -6.77 6.55
CA ASP A 127 15.39 -7.50 7.75
C ASP A 127 14.95 -6.58 8.90
N ARG A 128 15.12 -5.26 8.77
CA ARG A 128 14.82 -4.31 9.83
C ARG A 128 13.35 -3.86 9.77
N LEU A 129 12.61 -4.10 10.85
CA LEU A 129 11.28 -3.54 11.04
C LEU A 129 11.34 -2.01 11.15
N VAL A 130 10.60 -1.32 10.29
CA VAL A 130 10.49 0.14 10.29
C VAL A 130 9.30 0.58 11.14
N GLY A 131 8.15 -0.05 10.94
CA GLY A 131 6.91 0.26 11.65
C GLY A 131 5.79 -0.70 11.32
N VAL A 132 4.70 -0.59 12.09
CA VAL A 132 3.51 -1.43 11.95
C VAL A 132 2.27 -0.54 11.97
N LEU A 133 1.42 -0.70 10.95
CA LEU A 133 0.08 -0.16 10.90
C LEU A 133 -0.90 -1.21 11.43
N PHE A 134 -1.75 -0.82 12.37
CA PHE A 134 -2.75 -1.69 12.98
C PHE A 134 -4.02 -0.93 13.36
N ALA A 135 -5.10 -1.69 13.55
CA ALA A 135 -6.38 -1.18 14.03
C ALA A 135 -6.29 -0.76 15.51
N LYS A 136 -6.85 0.41 15.87
CA LYS A 136 -6.90 0.90 17.25
C LYS A 136 -8.32 0.86 17.80
N GLY A 137 -8.53 0.05 18.84
CA GLY A 137 -9.82 -0.09 19.51
C GLY A 137 -10.77 -1.03 18.78
N LYS A 138 -11.95 -1.27 19.39
CA LYS A 138 -12.96 -2.22 18.89
C LYS A 138 -13.55 -1.86 17.52
N ASP A 139 -13.58 -0.57 17.20
CA ASP A 139 -14.11 -0.03 15.94
C ASP A 139 -12.96 0.52 15.06
N GLY A 140 -11.78 -0.08 15.17
CA GLY A 140 -10.61 0.31 14.38
C GLY A 140 -10.76 -0.02 12.89
N VAL A 141 -9.87 0.53 12.07
CA VAL A 141 -9.85 0.25 10.62
C VAL A 141 -9.73 -1.24 10.34
N ALA A 142 -10.43 -1.74 9.33
CA ALA A 142 -10.36 -3.14 8.93
C ALA A 142 -9.29 -3.34 7.84
N ILE A 143 -8.16 -3.94 8.17
CA ILE A 143 -7.06 -4.17 7.22
C ILE A 143 -7.20 -5.57 6.62
N ASP A 144 -7.23 -5.70 5.29
CA ASP A 144 -7.42 -6.99 4.62
C ASP A 144 -6.55 -7.21 3.38
N SER A 145 -6.30 -6.15 2.61
CA SER A 145 -5.38 -6.20 1.47
C SER A 145 -4.79 -4.83 1.20
N VAL A 146 -3.71 -4.83 0.42
CA VAL A 146 -3.06 -3.61 -0.03
C VAL A 146 -2.84 -3.61 -1.54
N GLU A 147 -2.92 -2.43 -2.13
CA GLU A 147 -2.69 -2.24 -3.55
C GLU A 147 -1.81 -1.02 -3.77
N GLN A 148 -0.80 -1.14 -4.63
CA GLN A 148 -0.03 0.02 -5.05
C GLN A 148 -0.83 0.81 -6.08
N VAL A 149 -1.15 2.05 -5.76
CA VAL A 149 -1.85 2.96 -6.67
C VAL A 149 -0.97 4.18 -6.90
N GLY A 150 -0.39 4.27 -8.09
CA GLY A 150 0.60 5.30 -8.40
C GLY A 150 1.78 5.27 -7.44
N ASP A 151 1.88 6.32 -6.62
CA ASP A 151 2.98 6.57 -5.68
C ASP A 151 2.67 6.23 -4.21
N HIS A 152 1.48 5.72 -3.91
CA HIS A 152 1.04 5.34 -2.56
C HIS A 152 0.53 3.90 -2.52
N LEU A 153 0.34 3.39 -1.30
CA LEU A 153 -0.22 2.06 -1.07
C LEU A 153 -1.60 2.20 -0.42
N ARG A 154 -2.66 1.83 -1.14
CA ARG A 154 -4.02 1.83 -0.62
C ARG A 154 -4.26 0.61 0.28
N VAL A 155 -4.96 0.82 1.39
CA VAL A 155 -5.36 -0.24 2.32
C VAL A 155 -6.86 -0.45 2.20
N TRP A 156 -7.26 -1.70 1.99
CA TRP A 156 -8.64 -2.12 1.80
C TRP A 156 -9.12 -2.98 2.97
N SER A 157 -10.42 -2.90 3.26
CA SER A 157 -11.11 -3.83 4.16
C SER A 157 -11.63 -5.07 3.45
N PRO A 158 -12.05 -6.12 4.20
CA PRO A 158 -12.59 -7.34 3.59
C PRO A 158 -13.83 -7.04 2.75
N ASP A 159 -14.67 -6.12 3.20
CA ASP A 159 -15.64 -5.45 2.35
C ASP A 159 -14.87 -4.34 1.61
N PRO A 160 -14.66 -4.42 0.29
CA PRO A 160 -13.69 -3.59 -0.45
C PRO A 160 -14.05 -2.10 -0.40
N VAL A 161 -13.70 -1.50 0.72
CA VAL A 161 -13.86 -0.10 1.08
C VAL A 161 -12.47 0.38 1.46
N ALA A 162 -12.04 1.48 0.85
CA ALA A 162 -10.72 2.01 1.13
C ALA A 162 -10.68 2.56 2.56
N GLN A 163 -9.77 2.02 3.38
CA GLN A 163 -9.60 2.43 4.77
C GLN A 163 -8.65 3.63 4.92
N GLY A 164 -7.79 3.83 3.93
CA GLY A 164 -6.76 4.86 3.91
C GLY A 164 -5.68 4.52 2.90
N GLN A 165 -4.66 5.36 2.87
CA GLN A 165 -3.49 5.15 2.01
C GLN A 165 -2.20 5.49 2.75
N VAL A 166 -1.19 4.69 2.48
CA VAL A 166 0.15 4.87 3.01
C VAL A 166 0.96 5.71 2.04
N ASN A 167 1.46 6.84 2.50
CA ASN A 167 2.28 7.77 1.73
C ASN A 167 3.70 7.81 2.29
N LEU A 168 4.67 8.03 1.41
CA LEU A 168 6.04 8.30 1.78
C LEU A 168 6.49 9.64 1.19
N SER A 169 6.81 10.60 2.05
CA SER A 169 7.39 11.89 1.66
C SER A 169 8.69 12.13 2.42
N GLY A 170 9.82 12.02 1.72
CA GLY A 170 11.15 12.00 2.35
C GLY A 170 11.25 10.88 3.38
N ALA A 171 11.55 11.22 4.63
CA ALA A 171 11.58 10.29 5.75
C ALA A 171 10.25 10.20 6.53
N ASN A 172 9.13 10.65 5.97
CA ASN A 172 7.82 10.64 6.63
C ASN A 172 6.94 9.55 6.01
N LEU A 173 6.68 8.48 6.75
CA LEU A 173 5.74 7.43 6.38
C LEU A 173 4.42 7.67 7.13
N SER A 174 3.35 7.93 6.39
CA SER A 174 2.06 8.27 6.96
C SER A 174 0.95 7.38 6.45
N PHE A 175 -0.01 7.07 7.31
CA PHE A 175 -1.30 6.51 6.92
C PHE A 175 -2.35 7.61 6.95
N ASP A 176 -2.84 7.99 5.78
CA ASP A 176 -3.72 9.15 5.57
C ASP A 176 -5.09 8.71 5.04
N ARG A 177 -6.08 9.60 5.17
CA ARG A 177 -7.39 9.40 4.54
C ARG A 177 -7.25 9.41 3.02
N VAL A 178 -8.13 8.67 2.34
CA VAL A 178 -8.21 8.69 0.88
C VAL A 178 -8.93 9.96 0.44
N THR A 179 -8.20 10.92 -0.13
CA THR A 179 -8.74 12.19 -0.63
C THR A 179 -7.95 12.67 -1.85
N GLY A 180 -8.55 13.55 -2.67
CA GLY A 180 -7.90 14.13 -3.84
C GLY A 180 -7.99 13.24 -5.07
N ASP A 181 -6.87 13.14 -5.80
CA ASP A 181 -6.76 12.36 -7.03
C ASP A 181 -5.65 11.32 -6.89
N ASP A 182 -5.88 10.15 -7.44
CA ASP A 182 -4.79 9.23 -7.74
C ASP A 182 -4.10 9.64 -9.03
N LEU A 183 -2.78 9.74 -8.95
CA LEU A 183 -1.90 10.02 -10.07
C LEU A 183 -1.35 8.69 -10.62
N VAL A 184 -1.89 8.24 -11.74
CA VAL A 184 -1.56 6.94 -12.35
C VAL A 184 -0.75 7.11 -13.63
N CYS A 185 -0.06 6.05 -14.05
CA CYS A 185 0.81 6.02 -15.23
C CYS A 185 1.86 7.15 -15.23
N GLY A 186 2.62 7.27 -14.14
CA GLY A 186 3.63 8.33 -13.98
C GLY A 186 3.03 9.72 -13.78
N GLY A 187 1.79 9.80 -13.29
CA GLY A 187 1.06 11.04 -13.05
C GLY A 187 0.43 11.67 -14.28
N LYS A 188 0.38 10.94 -15.40
CA LYS A 188 -0.25 11.41 -16.64
C LYS A 188 -1.77 11.48 -16.53
N TYR A 189 -2.39 10.53 -15.81
CA TYR A 189 -3.84 10.51 -15.63
C TYR A 189 -4.21 10.69 -14.17
N ARG A 190 -5.34 11.35 -13.96
CA ARG A 190 -5.95 11.58 -12.65
C ARG A 190 -7.18 10.69 -12.52
N VAL A 191 -7.32 10.02 -11.39
CA VAL A 191 -8.56 9.33 -11.01
C VAL A 191 -9.06 9.98 -9.73
N PRO A 192 -10.17 10.74 -9.75
CA PRO A 192 -10.69 11.39 -8.55
C PRO A 192 -11.09 10.34 -7.51
N THR A 193 -10.51 10.38 -6.30
CA THR A 193 -10.77 9.33 -5.30
C THR A 193 -12.17 9.43 -4.69
N ALA A 194 -12.84 10.57 -4.85
CA ALA A 194 -14.24 10.78 -4.45
C ALA A 194 -15.20 9.75 -5.07
N ILE A 195 -14.84 9.15 -6.21
CA ILE A 195 -15.65 8.10 -6.82
C ILE A 195 -15.83 6.89 -5.91
N LEU A 196 -14.89 6.59 -5.00
CA LEU A 196 -14.96 5.43 -4.09
C LEU A 196 -16.11 5.52 -3.06
N SER A 197 -16.81 6.65 -2.98
CA SER A 197 -17.99 6.83 -2.13
C SER A 197 -19.24 7.22 -2.93
N GLN A 198 -19.19 7.07 -4.26
CA GLN A 198 -20.28 7.43 -5.17
C GLN A 198 -21.01 6.18 -5.68
N THR A 199 -22.27 6.38 -6.07
CA THR A 199 -22.96 5.42 -6.95
C THR A 199 -22.28 5.38 -8.32
N TYR A 200 -22.42 4.29 -9.07
CA TYR A 200 -21.84 4.19 -10.41
C TYR A 200 -22.29 5.32 -11.34
N PRO A 201 -23.57 5.75 -11.38
CA PRO A 201 -23.99 6.87 -12.23
C PRO A 201 -23.30 8.21 -11.87
N GLU A 202 -23.04 8.46 -10.59
CA GLU A 202 -22.29 9.62 -10.12
C GLU A 202 -20.81 9.51 -10.50
N ALA A 203 -20.18 8.36 -10.21
CA ALA A 203 -18.80 8.07 -10.57
C ALA A 203 -18.57 8.20 -12.07
N ARG A 204 -19.49 7.70 -12.89
CA ARG A 204 -19.48 7.82 -14.36
C ARG A 204 -19.40 9.28 -14.81
N ARG A 205 -20.15 10.20 -14.18
CA ARG A 205 -20.07 11.64 -14.49
C ARG A 205 -18.74 12.24 -14.03
N THR A 206 -18.30 11.91 -12.81
CA THR A 206 -17.03 12.37 -12.24
C THR A 206 -15.83 11.95 -13.12
N LEU A 207 -15.81 10.70 -13.56
CA LEU A 207 -14.75 10.14 -14.42
C LEU A 207 -14.74 10.76 -15.82
N ALA A 208 -15.93 10.96 -16.41
CA ALA A 208 -16.05 11.67 -17.69
C ALA A 208 -15.49 13.09 -17.61
N ALA A 209 -15.77 13.82 -16.52
CA ALA A 209 -15.20 15.14 -16.29
C ALA A 209 -13.67 15.12 -16.09
N ALA A 210 -13.12 14.00 -15.60
CA ALA A 210 -11.68 13.77 -15.47
C ALA A 210 -11.00 13.25 -16.75
N GLY A 211 -11.72 13.17 -17.88
CA GLY A 211 -11.16 12.79 -19.19
C GLY A 211 -11.12 11.28 -19.46
N TRP A 212 -11.78 10.48 -18.63
CA TRP A 212 -12.00 9.05 -18.89
C TRP A 212 -13.26 8.84 -19.72
N SER A 213 -13.25 7.83 -20.58
CA SER A 213 -14.41 7.47 -21.41
C SER A 213 -14.83 6.02 -21.12
N PRO A 214 -16.13 5.74 -20.96
CA PRO A 214 -16.61 4.38 -20.83
C PRO A 214 -16.36 3.64 -22.14
N LEU A 215 -15.87 2.41 -22.06
CA LEU A 215 -15.65 1.56 -23.22
C LEU A 215 -16.77 0.52 -23.28
N PRO A 216 -17.63 0.53 -24.32
CA PRO A 216 -18.69 -0.47 -24.44
C PRO A 216 -18.13 -1.89 -24.37
N SER A 217 -18.77 -2.73 -23.56
CA SER A 217 -18.39 -4.12 -23.37
C SER A 217 -18.50 -4.88 -24.68
N LYS A 218 -17.47 -5.68 -24.95
CA LYS A 218 -17.44 -6.64 -26.07
C LYS A 218 -17.90 -8.04 -25.67
N ALA A 219 -18.32 -8.25 -24.41
CA ALA A 219 -18.77 -9.55 -23.94
C ALA A 219 -19.98 -10.01 -24.76
N GLU A 220 -19.92 -11.22 -25.32
CA GLU A 220 -21.00 -11.82 -26.11
C GLU A 220 -22.22 -12.16 -25.23
N VAL A 221 -21.97 -12.57 -23.99
CA VAL A 221 -23.01 -12.87 -23.01
C VAL A 221 -23.39 -11.59 -22.27
N ASP A 222 -24.69 -11.31 -22.19
CA ASP A 222 -25.23 -10.19 -21.41
C ASP A 222 -25.40 -10.57 -19.94
N PHE A 223 -24.31 -10.51 -19.19
CA PHE A 223 -24.34 -10.71 -17.74
C PHE A 223 -25.01 -9.56 -16.99
N GLY A 224 -25.15 -8.37 -17.60
CA GLY A 224 -25.66 -7.16 -16.96
C GLY A 224 -27.16 -6.92 -17.16
N GLY A 225 -27.78 -7.55 -18.16
CA GLY A 225 -29.19 -7.39 -18.47
C GLY A 225 -29.59 -5.91 -18.60
N ASP A 226 -30.57 -5.47 -17.81
CA ASP A 226 -31.04 -4.09 -17.82
C ASP A 226 -29.98 -3.07 -17.37
N LEU A 227 -28.96 -3.48 -16.61
CA LEU A 227 -27.83 -2.62 -16.29
C LEU A 227 -27.01 -2.31 -17.54
N ARG A 228 -26.73 -3.31 -18.41
CA ARG A 228 -25.96 -3.11 -19.65
C ARG A 228 -26.72 -2.25 -20.66
N LYS A 229 -28.06 -2.30 -20.65
CA LYS A 229 -28.90 -1.37 -21.44
C LYS A 229 -28.75 0.09 -20.99
N ARG A 230 -28.55 0.33 -19.70
CA ARG A 230 -28.32 1.68 -19.14
C ARG A 230 -26.85 2.11 -19.25
N PHE A 231 -25.92 1.17 -19.12
CA PHE A 231 -24.48 1.37 -19.12
C PHE A 231 -23.81 0.35 -20.06
N PRO A 232 -23.63 0.69 -21.36
CA PRO A 232 -23.06 -0.23 -22.34
C PRO A 232 -21.66 -0.76 -21.99
N GLU A 233 -20.93 -0.07 -21.12
CA GLU A 233 -19.62 -0.45 -20.59
C GLU A 233 -19.64 -1.52 -19.49
N THR A 234 -20.81 -2.06 -19.12
CA THR A 234 -20.91 -3.20 -18.19
C THR A 234 -20.35 -4.46 -18.84
N ASP A 235 -19.23 -4.95 -18.32
CA ASP A 235 -18.53 -6.14 -18.84
C ASP A 235 -19.03 -7.44 -18.22
N SER A 236 -19.30 -7.42 -16.92
CA SER A 236 -19.69 -8.59 -16.15
C SER A 236 -20.53 -8.18 -14.96
N CYS A 237 -21.48 -9.01 -14.54
CA CYS A 237 -22.13 -8.90 -13.25
C CYS A 237 -22.29 -10.29 -12.64
N ALA A 238 -21.84 -10.45 -11.39
CA ALA A 238 -21.92 -11.71 -10.66
C ALA A 238 -23.29 -11.84 -9.96
N GLY A 239 -23.94 -12.99 -10.16
CA GLY A 239 -25.17 -13.39 -9.46
C GLY A 239 -24.95 -13.94 -8.05
N THR A 240 -23.78 -13.72 -7.44
CA THR A 240 -23.32 -14.37 -6.19
C THR A 240 -23.92 -13.75 -4.91
N GLY A 241 -25.00 -12.97 -5.03
CA GLY A 241 -25.69 -12.34 -3.90
C GLY A 241 -25.14 -10.97 -3.48
N TYR A 242 -23.99 -10.53 -4.02
CA TYR A 242 -23.44 -9.18 -3.78
C TYR A 242 -23.72 -8.16 -4.87
N GLY A 243 -24.13 -8.62 -6.05
CA GLY A 243 -24.31 -7.77 -7.23
C GLY A 243 -23.02 -7.07 -7.66
N GLU A 244 -21.90 -7.78 -7.59
CA GLU A 244 -20.65 -7.23 -8.10
C GLU A 244 -20.74 -7.04 -9.62
N CYS A 245 -20.46 -5.83 -10.10
CA CYS A 245 -20.40 -5.55 -11.53
C CYS A 245 -19.07 -4.92 -11.92
N GLY A 246 -18.59 -5.30 -13.11
CA GLY A 246 -17.36 -4.82 -13.71
C GLY A 246 -17.66 -3.87 -14.87
N PHE A 247 -16.88 -2.80 -14.99
CA PHE A 247 -17.00 -1.84 -16.08
C PHE A 247 -15.61 -1.44 -16.61
N THR A 248 -15.48 -1.32 -17.93
CA THR A 248 -14.22 -0.91 -18.56
C THR A 248 -14.27 0.53 -19.03
N TRP A 249 -13.19 1.24 -18.75
CA TRP A 249 -12.97 2.63 -19.08
C TRP A 249 -11.62 2.81 -19.75
N ILE A 250 -11.49 3.86 -20.55
CA ILE A 250 -10.26 4.17 -21.27
C ILE A 250 -9.95 5.65 -21.19
N ALA A 251 -8.68 5.99 -21.08
CA ALA A 251 -8.25 7.38 -21.21
C ALA A 251 -8.49 7.88 -22.64
N ALA A 252 -8.69 9.19 -22.81
CA ALA A 252 -8.98 9.81 -24.11
C ALA A 252 -7.96 9.47 -25.21
N ASP A 253 -6.67 9.35 -24.86
CA ASP A 253 -5.58 8.99 -25.78
C ASP A 253 -5.35 7.47 -25.91
N ARG A 254 -6.17 6.66 -25.24
CA ARG A 254 -6.13 5.19 -25.25
C ARG A 254 -4.84 4.56 -24.74
N LEU A 255 -4.02 5.30 -24.00
CA LEU A 255 -2.77 4.78 -23.43
C LEU A 255 -2.92 4.30 -21.99
N ALA A 256 -4.11 4.41 -21.40
CA ALA A 256 -4.47 3.77 -20.14
C ALA A 256 -5.89 3.23 -20.19
N ALA A 257 -6.10 2.09 -19.54
CA ALA A 257 -7.40 1.47 -19.34
C ALA A 257 -7.65 1.30 -17.85
N MET A 258 -8.91 1.46 -17.44
CA MET A 258 -9.33 1.34 -16.07
C MET A 258 -10.45 0.31 -15.98
N SER A 259 -10.31 -0.61 -15.03
CA SER A 259 -11.37 -1.54 -14.66
C SER A 259 -12.00 -1.03 -13.37
N ILE A 260 -13.31 -0.84 -13.38
CA ILE A 260 -14.09 -0.48 -12.20
C ILE A 260 -14.81 -1.71 -11.69
N THR A 261 -14.90 -1.81 -10.38
CA THR A 261 -15.75 -2.77 -9.68
C THR A 261 -16.74 -2.02 -8.81
N THR A 262 -17.99 -2.50 -8.80
CA THR A 262 -19.05 -2.01 -7.92
C THR A 262 -19.60 -3.14 -7.07
N LEU A 263 -20.29 -2.81 -5.99
CA LEU A 263 -21.12 -3.73 -5.20
C LEU A 263 -22.55 -3.21 -5.12
N GLY A 264 -23.50 -4.09 -4.78
CA GLY A 264 -24.91 -3.75 -4.61
C GLY A 264 -25.77 -4.22 -5.78
N GLY A 265 -27.09 -4.09 -5.64
CA GLY A 265 -28.03 -4.54 -6.66
C GLY A 265 -27.91 -3.79 -7.99
N PRO A 266 -28.52 -4.31 -9.07
CA PRO A 266 -28.43 -3.72 -10.40
C PRO A 266 -29.05 -2.32 -10.48
N ASP A 267 -29.91 -1.90 -9.56
CA ASP A 267 -30.58 -0.61 -9.66
C ASP A 267 -29.66 0.57 -9.36
N GLU A 268 -28.80 0.43 -8.34
CA GLU A 268 -27.92 1.49 -7.83
C GLU A 268 -26.58 0.92 -7.31
N PRO A 269 -25.75 0.35 -8.20
CA PRO A 269 -24.45 -0.18 -7.80
C PRO A 269 -23.55 0.94 -7.27
N THR A 270 -22.86 0.68 -6.18
CA THR A 270 -21.92 1.62 -5.53
C THR A 270 -20.49 1.22 -5.83
N MET A 271 -19.62 2.20 -6.05
CA MET A 271 -18.21 1.97 -6.32
C MET A 271 -17.56 1.21 -5.16
N SER A 272 -16.82 0.14 -5.48
CA SER A 272 -16.01 -0.61 -4.51
C SER A 272 -14.52 -0.51 -4.79
N GLY A 273 -14.13 -0.34 -6.06
CA GLY A 273 -12.74 -0.16 -6.40
C GLY A 273 -12.51 0.08 -7.88
N TYR A 274 -11.25 0.34 -8.21
CA TYR A 274 -10.77 0.37 -9.58
C TYR A 274 -9.31 -0.05 -9.63
N SER A 275 -8.88 -0.48 -10.81
CA SER A 275 -7.47 -0.69 -11.15
C SER A 275 -7.18 -0.02 -12.49
N VAL A 276 -5.95 0.47 -12.68
CA VAL A 276 -5.51 1.12 -13.92
C VAL A 276 -4.34 0.37 -14.52
N ALA A 277 -4.47 -0.01 -15.79
CA ALA A 277 -3.42 -0.55 -16.62
C ALA A 277 -2.85 0.53 -17.54
N CYS A 278 -1.52 0.71 -17.52
CA CYS A 278 -0.81 1.68 -18.34
C CYS A 278 -0.20 0.99 -19.57
N GLY A 279 -0.23 1.66 -20.73
CA GLY A 279 0.28 1.11 -22.01
C GLY A 279 -0.82 0.70 -22.99
N GLY A 280 -2.07 1.11 -22.75
CA GLY A 280 -3.19 0.98 -23.70
C GLY A 280 -3.77 -0.42 -23.89
N LYS A 281 -3.30 -1.42 -23.13
CA LYS A 281 -3.99 -2.71 -23.02
C LYS A 281 -4.96 -2.64 -21.84
N ALA A 282 -6.24 -2.91 -22.10
CA ALA A 282 -7.16 -3.25 -21.03
C ALA A 282 -6.62 -4.47 -20.28
N PRO A 283 -6.71 -4.52 -18.94
CA PRO A 283 -6.32 -5.72 -18.22
C PRO A 283 -7.18 -6.87 -18.71
N GLU A 284 -6.55 -7.91 -19.27
CA GLU A 284 -7.20 -9.20 -19.49
C GLU A 284 -7.51 -9.76 -18.10
N ARG A 285 -8.79 -9.73 -17.70
CA ARG A 285 -9.22 -10.51 -16.52
C ARG A 285 -9.38 -11.95 -16.98
N GLY A 286 -8.57 -12.82 -16.40
CA GLY A 286 -8.62 -14.27 -16.62
C GLY A 286 -10.03 -14.81 -16.38
N SER A 287 -10.41 -15.76 -17.23
CA SER A 287 -11.70 -16.47 -17.27
C SER A 287 -12.09 -17.11 -15.95
#